data_AF-A0A0F9P0Z9-F1
#
_entry.id   AF-A0A0F9P0Z9-F1
#
_cell.length_a   1.000
_cell.length_b   1.000
_cell.length_c   1.000
_cell.angle_alpha   90.00
_cell.angle_beta   90.00
_cell.angle_gamma   90.00
#
_symmetry.space_group_name_H-M   'P 1'
#
loop_
_entity.id
_entity.type
_entity.pdbx_description
1 polymer ?
#
loop_
_entity_poly.entity_id
_entity_poly.type
_entity_poly.pdbx_seq_one_letter_code
_entity_poly.pdbx_strand_id
1 'polypeptide(L)'
;MRVDLKLLRILGTHVTGDFGPWTFYTSRRSGVVWYPRSPALQPPTPLQIHWRNKFRLAGSIWRGLQPEQRADWMAAEKLANLSITGYNLFTYFVTTGDATAIQTIERQTGLNLIPFDALIS
;
A
#
# COMPACT_ATOMS: atom_id res chain seq x y z
N MET A 1 -17.24 1.80 -25.60
CA MET A 1 -18.29 1.70 -24.55
C MET A 1 -18.30 3.00 -23.75
N ARG A 2 -19.42 3.72 -23.68
CA ARG A 2 -19.55 4.91 -22.81
C ARG A 2 -20.03 4.44 -21.44
N VAL A 3 -19.17 4.48 -20.44
CA VAL A 3 -19.55 4.24 -19.03
C VAL A 3 -19.99 5.57 -18.43
N ASP A 4 -21.12 5.58 -17.72
CA ASP A 4 -21.67 6.79 -17.09
C ASP A 4 -20.72 7.30 -15.98
N LEU A 5 -20.29 8.55 -16.13
CA LEU A 5 -19.38 9.26 -15.23
C LEU A 5 -19.97 9.42 -13.82
N LYS A 6 -21.29 9.35 -13.66
CA LYS A 6 -21.94 9.43 -12.35
C LYS A 6 -21.53 8.28 -11.44
N LEU A 7 -21.39 7.07 -11.98
CA LEU A 7 -21.07 5.87 -11.20
C LEU A 7 -19.64 5.90 -10.65
N LEU A 8 -18.69 6.41 -11.44
CA LEU A 8 -17.29 6.59 -11.01
C LEU A 8 -17.11 7.77 -10.04
N ARG A 9 -17.90 8.84 -10.19
CA ARG A 9 -17.91 9.97 -9.24
C ARG A 9 -18.50 9.62 -7.88
N ILE A 10 -19.53 8.76 -7.84
CA ILE A 10 -20.12 8.27 -6.58
C ILE A 10 -19.09 7.51 -5.74
N LEU A 11 -18.14 6.83 -6.38
CA LEU A 11 -17.02 6.15 -5.71
C LEU A 11 -15.88 7.10 -5.29
N GLY A 12 -16.08 8.43 -5.36
CA GLY A 12 -15.18 9.44 -4.78
C GLY A 12 -13.78 9.49 -5.38
N THR A 13 -13.55 8.83 -6.51
CA THR A 13 -12.20 8.55 -6.99
C THR A 13 -11.92 9.34 -8.27
N HIS A 14 -10.89 10.19 -8.23
CA HIS A 14 -10.18 10.64 -9.42
C HIS A 14 -9.42 9.45 -9.99
N VAL A 15 -10.12 8.44 -10.49
CA VAL A 15 -9.46 7.18 -10.85
C VAL A 15 -8.69 7.39 -12.14
N THR A 16 -7.37 7.43 -12.00
CA THR A 16 -6.45 7.12 -13.09
C THR A 16 -5.78 5.81 -12.71
N GLY A 17 -5.88 4.79 -13.54
CA GLY A 17 -5.32 3.49 -13.21
C GLY A 17 -5.67 2.39 -14.20
N ASP A 18 -5.19 1.20 -13.88
CA ASP A 18 -5.43 -0.02 -14.64
C ASP A 18 -6.56 -0.83 -13.99
N PHE A 19 -7.58 -1.21 -14.76
CA PHE A 19 -8.61 -2.17 -14.40
C PHE A 19 -8.60 -3.34 -15.39
N GLY A 20 -7.94 -4.44 -14.99
CA GLY A 20 -7.76 -5.60 -15.85
C GLY A 20 -7.00 -5.26 -17.15
N PRO A 21 -7.56 -5.54 -18.34
CA PRO A 21 -6.92 -5.23 -19.62
C PRO A 21 -7.13 -3.77 -20.07
N TRP A 22 -7.71 -2.91 -19.23
CA TRP A 22 -8.03 -1.52 -19.57
C TRP A 22 -7.30 -0.55 -18.65
N THR A 23 -6.80 0.54 -19.20
CA THR A 23 -6.36 1.71 -18.45
C THR A 23 -7.36 2.83 -18.65
N PHE A 24 -7.65 3.56 -17.59
CA PHE A 24 -8.59 4.67 -17.61
C PHE A 24 -8.01 5.90 -16.93
N TYR A 25 -8.34 7.07 -17.45
CA TYR A 25 -7.96 8.35 -16.87
C TYR A 25 -9.03 9.40 -17.15
N THR A 26 -9.13 10.39 -16.27
CA THR A 26 -10.04 11.52 -16.49
C THR A 26 -9.37 12.60 -17.33
N SER A 27 -9.80 12.74 -18.58
CA SER A 27 -9.46 13.87 -19.45
C SER A 27 -10.23 15.11 -19.05
N ARG A 28 -9.54 16.26 -19.01
CA ARG A 28 -10.17 17.58 -18.79
C ARG A 28 -11.17 17.97 -19.89
N ARG A 29 -11.02 17.42 -21.10
CA ARG A 29 -11.83 17.79 -22.28
C ARG A 29 -13.00 16.86 -22.57
N SER A 30 -12.83 15.57 -22.24
CA SER A 30 -13.69 14.50 -22.78
C SER A 30 -14.20 13.52 -21.73
N GLY A 31 -13.97 13.78 -20.44
CA GLY A 31 -14.37 12.87 -19.36
C GLY A 31 -13.43 11.68 -19.21
N VAL A 32 -13.92 10.55 -18.72
CA VAL A 32 -13.10 9.35 -18.50
C VAL A 32 -12.83 8.65 -19.83
N VAL A 33 -11.56 8.57 -20.19
CA VAL A 33 -11.05 7.88 -21.36
C VAL A 33 -10.63 6.48 -20.93
N TRP A 34 -11.06 5.47 -21.68
CA TRP A 34 -10.66 4.08 -21.51
C TRP A 34 -9.83 3.66 -22.73
N TYR A 35 -8.70 3.00 -22.50
CA TYR A 35 -7.85 2.46 -23.57
C TYR A 35 -7.30 1.09 -23.17
N PRO A 36 -6.97 0.21 -24.13
CA PRO A 36 -6.31 -1.04 -23.83
C PRO A 36 -5.06 -0.79 -23.01
N ARG A 37 -4.82 -1.60 -21.98
CA ARG A 37 -3.68 -1.45 -21.09
C ARG A 37 -2.40 -1.36 -21.91
N SER A 38 -1.78 -0.19 -21.89
CA SER A 38 -0.52 0.03 -22.59
C SER A 38 0.60 -0.44 -21.68
N PRO A 39 1.39 -1.46 -22.06
CA PRO A 39 2.54 -1.84 -21.27
C PRO A 39 3.50 -0.65 -21.16
N ALA A 40 4.18 -0.53 -20.02
CA ALA A 40 5.19 0.51 -19.85
C ALA A 40 6.24 0.39 -20.97
N LEU A 41 6.38 1.45 -21.77
CA LEU A 41 7.26 1.45 -22.95
C LEU A 41 8.74 1.47 -22.54
N GLN A 42 9.04 1.99 -21.35
CA GLN A 42 10.40 2.08 -20.82
C GLN A 42 10.61 1.00 -19.76
N PRO A 43 11.80 0.38 -19.73
CA PRO A 43 12.16 -0.50 -18.64
C PRO A 43 12.17 0.29 -17.32
N PRO A 44 11.91 -0.37 -16.18
CA PRO A 44 11.92 0.31 -14.90
C PRO A 44 13.33 0.82 -14.58
N THR A 45 13.41 2.03 -14.03
CA THR A 45 14.68 2.59 -13.57
C THR A 45 15.24 1.77 -12.40
N PRO A 46 16.56 1.83 -12.12
CA PRO A 46 17.15 1.15 -10.95
C PRO A 46 16.42 1.48 -9.64
N LEU A 47 16.01 2.75 -9.46
CA LEU A 47 15.23 3.18 -8.29
C LEU A 47 13.84 2.53 -8.24
N GLN A 48 13.15 2.40 -9.38
CA GLN A 48 11.87 1.70 -9.43
C GLN A 48 12.02 0.21 -9.12
N ILE A 49 13.09 -0.44 -9.60
CA ILE A 49 13.40 -1.83 -9.29
C ILE A 49 13.65 -1.98 -7.78
N HIS A 50 14.46 -1.10 -7.19
CA HIS A 50 14.74 -1.07 -5.76
C HIS A 50 13.47 -1.01 -4.91
N TRP A 51 12.60 -0.03 -5.18
CA TRP A 51 11.35 0.12 -4.44
C TRP A 51 10.41 -1.07 -4.67
N ARG A 52 10.27 -1.57 -5.89
CA ARG A 52 9.48 -2.78 -6.17
C ARG A 52 9.99 -3.98 -5.37
N ASN A 53 11.30 -4.16 -5.26
CA ASN A 53 11.89 -5.23 -4.48
C ASN A 53 11.59 -5.05 -2.98
N LYS A 54 11.72 -3.83 -2.44
CA LYS A 54 11.33 -3.51 -1.06
C LYS A 54 9.87 -3.84 -0.76
N PHE A 55 8.94 -3.40 -1.60
CA PHE A 55 7.50 -3.71 -1.43
C PHE A 55 7.20 -5.20 -1.59
N ARG A 56 7.87 -5.89 -2.52
CA ARG A 56 7.73 -7.34 -2.69
C ARG A 56 8.21 -8.08 -1.44
N LEU A 57 9.33 -7.67 -0.87
CA LEU A 57 9.87 -8.23 0.37
C LEU A 57 8.89 -7.99 1.53
N ALA A 58 8.42 -6.76 1.73
CA ALA A 58 7.43 -6.46 2.77
C ALA A 58 6.17 -7.32 2.64
N GLY A 59 5.61 -7.45 1.44
CA GLY A 59 4.46 -8.33 1.19
C GLY A 59 4.77 -9.82 1.40
N SER A 60 6.02 -10.25 1.23
CA SER A 60 6.45 -11.61 1.56
C SER A 60 6.51 -11.83 3.07
N ILE A 61 7.14 -10.92 3.80
CA ILE A 61 7.26 -10.99 5.26
C ILE A 61 5.88 -10.94 5.91
N TRP A 62 5.00 -10.03 5.48
CA TRP A 62 3.63 -9.94 5.98
C TRP A 62 2.84 -11.25 5.85
N ARG A 63 3.02 -11.95 4.72
CA ARG A 63 2.37 -13.26 4.50
C ARG A 63 2.97 -14.36 5.37
N GLY A 64 4.24 -14.22 5.77
CA GLY A 64 4.93 -15.14 6.68
C GLY A 64 4.61 -14.89 8.16
N LEU A 65 4.04 -13.74 8.52
CA LEU A 65 3.65 -13.44 9.89
C LEU A 65 2.53 -14.36 10.37
N GLN A 66 2.62 -14.76 11.64
CA GLN A 66 1.54 -15.48 12.31
C GLN A 66 0.27 -14.63 12.36
N PRO A 67 -0.92 -15.26 12.40
CA PRO A 67 -2.19 -14.53 12.50
C PRO A 67 -2.23 -13.53 13.67
N GLU A 68 -1.66 -13.90 14.82
CA GLU A 68 -1.62 -13.08 16.03
C GLU A 68 -0.77 -11.83 15.80
N GLN A 69 0.40 -12.00 15.20
CA GLN A 69 1.29 -10.90 14.86
C GLN A 69 0.64 -9.89 13.91
N ARG A 70 -0.09 -10.38 12.89
CA ARG A 70 -0.85 -9.50 11.99
C ARG A 70 -1.98 -8.78 12.73
N ALA A 71 -2.62 -9.46 13.68
CA ALA A 71 -3.64 -8.87 14.52
C ALA A 71 -3.07 -7.72 15.38
N ASP A 72 -1.86 -7.87 15.93
CA ASP A 72 -1.19 -6.82 16.69
C ASP A 72 -0.93 -5.57 15.84
N TRP A 73 -0.44 -5.72 14.59
CA TRP A 73 -0.27 -4.60 13.67
C TRP A 73 -1.59 -3.90 13.34
N MET A 74 -2.68 -4.65 13.17
CA MET A 74 -4.02 -4.09 12.94
C MET A 74 -4.61 -3.44 14.19
N ALA A 75 -4.33 -3.96 15.37
CA ALA A 75 -4.76 -3.39 16.64
C ALA A 75 -3.99 -2.11 16.95
N ALA A 76 -2.67 -2.09 16.73
CA ALA A 76 -1.83 -0.93 16.94
C ALA A 76 -2.29 0.28 16.11
N GLU A 77 -2.66 0.05 14.85
CA GLU A 77 -3.23 1.09 13.98
C GLU A 77 -4.49 1.73 14.57
N LYS A 78 -5.43 0.91 15.06
CA LYS A 78 -6.68 1.40 15.66
C LYS A 78 -6.44 2.12 16.98
N LEU A 79 -5.59 1.55 17.84
CA LEU A 79 -5.29 2.10 19.17
C LEU A 79 -4.48 3.39 19.07
N ALA A 80 -3.59 3.50 18.08
CA ALA A 80 -2.85 4.73 17.79
C ALA A 80 -3.66 5.74 16.91
N ASN A 81 -4.89 5.41 16.55
CA ASN A 81 -5.80 6.24 15.75
C ASN A 81 -5.18 6.71 14.42
N LEU A 82 -4.49 5.81 13.71
CA LEU A 82 -3.82 6.14 12.44
C LEU A 82 -4.81 6.01 11.27
N SER A 83 -4.74 6.93 10.30
CA SER A 83 -5.59 6.88 9.09
C SER A 83 -5.05 5.94 7.99
N ILE A 84 -4.26 4.94 8.37
CA ILE A 84 -3.69 3.92 7.48
C ILE A 84 -4.14 2.54 7.94
N THR A 85 -3.85 1.47 7.21
CA THR A 85 -4.12 0.11 7.68
C THR A 85 -2.92 -0.45 8.44
N GLY A 86 -3.12 -1.47 9.28
CA GLY A 86 -2.02 -2.20 9.91
C GLY A 86 -0.99 -2.75 8.92
N TYR A 87 -1.42 -3.18 7.73
CA TYR A 87 -0.52 -3.58 6.64
C TYR A 87 0.34 -2.42 6.12
N ASN A 88 -0.26 -1.24 5.94
CA ASN A 88 0.47 -0.05 5.50
C ASN A 88 1.48 0.39 6.58
N LEU A 89 1.09 0.32 7.85
CA LEU A 89 1.98 0.61 8.98
C LEU A 89 3.18 -0.35 9.02
N PHE A 90 2.92 -1.66 8.89
CA PHE A 90 3.98 -2.67 8.79
C PHE A 90 4.89 -2.43 7.58
N THR A 91 4.30 -2.12 6.43
CA THR A 91 5.06 -1.84 5.20
C THR A 91 5.94 -0.60 5.35
N TYR A 92 5.45 0.45 6.01
CA TYR A 92 6.26 1.60 6.38
C TYR A 92 7.48 1.15 7.20
N PHE A 93 7.26 0.41 8.29
CA PHE A 93 8.34 -0.06 9.15
C PHE A 93 9.40 -0.87 8.40
N VAL A 94 8.99 -1.87 7.60
CA VAL A 94 9.93 -2.70 6.83
C VAL A 94 10.72 -1.88 5.80
N THR A 95 10.10 -0.85 5.22
CA THR A 95 10.74 -0.07 4.16
C THR A 95 11.66 1.02 4.66
N THR A 96 11.36 1.62 5.82
CA THR A 96 12.12 2.73 6.41
C THR A 96 13.07 2.30 7.52
N GLY A 97 12.75 1.24 8.26
CA GLY A 97 13.49 0.82 9.45
C GLY A 97 13.39 1.82 10.61
N ASP A 98 12.37 2.69 10.61
CA ASP A 98 12.20 3.73 11.63
C ASP A 98 11.73 3.14 12.97
N ALA A 99 12.69 2.67 13.75
CA ALA A 99 12.46 2.05 15.05
C ALA A 99 11.87 3.05 16.07
N THR A 100 12.19 4.33 15.96
CA THR A 100 11.69 5.37 16.88
C THR A 100 10.19 5.57 16.73
N ALA A 101 9.69 5.60 15.49
CA ALA A 101 8.26 5.68 15.23
C ALA A 101 7.52 4.45 15.78
N ILE A 102 8.07 3.25 15.59
CA ILE A 102 7.47 2.02 16.12
C ILE A 102 7.48 1.98 17.64
N GLN A 103 8.60 2.29 18.30
CA GLN A 103 8.65 2.38 19.77
C GLN A 103 7.63 3.38 20.33
N THR A 104 7.38 4.47 19.61
CA THR A 104 6.36 5.45 19.99
C THR A 104 4.96 4.83 19.92
N ILE A 105 4.66 4.07 18.86
CA ILE A 105 3.38 3.37 18.69
C ILE A 105 3.23 2.27 19.75
N GLU A 106 4.26 1.47 20.00
CA GLU A 106 4.26 0.44 21.05
C GLU A 106 3.96 1.06 22.43
N ARG A 107 4.60 2.19 22.76
CA ARG A 107 4.33 2.92 24.00
C ARG A 107 2.91 3.46 24.08
N GLN A 108 2.35 3.94 22.98
CA GLN A 108 0.98 4.48 22.96
C GLN A 108 -0.09 3.38 23.04
N THR A 109 0.18 2.22 22.47
CA THR A 109 -0.79 1.14 22.30
C THR A 109 -0.65 0.04 23.35
N GLY A 110 0.50 -0.05 24.02
CA GLY A 110 0.84 -1.13 24.94
C GLY A 110 1.11 -2.47 24.25
N LEU A 111 1.16 -2.50 22.91
CA LEU A 111 1.44 -3.68 22.12
C LEU A 111 2.94 -3.82 21.87
N ASN A 112 3.42 -5.05 21.81
CA ASN A 112 4.79 -5.37 21.42
C ASN A 112 4.77 -5.81 19.95
N LEU A 113 5.24 -4.94 19.06
CA LEU A 113 5.31 -5.23 17.64
C LEU A 113 6.63 -5.96 17.38
N ILE A 114 6.64 -6.90 16.43
CA ILE A 114 7.82 -7.76 16.22
C ILE A 114 9.07 -6.88 15.98
N PRO A 115 10.15 -7.08 16.74
CA PRO A 115 11.39 -6.34 16.54
C PRO A 115 11.97 -6.65 15.16
N PHE A 116 12.53 -5.63 14.51
CA PHE A 116 13.07 -5.72 13.15
C PHE A 116 14.07 -6.87 12.97
N ASP A 117 14.88 -7.13 14.01
CA ASP A 117 15.91 -8.18 14.01
C ASP A 117 15.32 -9.59 13.83
N ALA A 118 14.10 -9.82 14.32
CA ALA A 118 13.39 -11.09 14.18
C ALA A 118 12.72 -11.27 12.79
N LEU A 119 12.73 -10.23 11.94
CA LEU A 119 12.13 -10.27 10.60
C LEU A 119 13.16 -10.55 9.50
N ILE A 120 14.46 -10.50 9.81
CA ILE A 120 15.57 -10.63 8.84
C ILE A 120 16.48 -11.84 9.15
N SER A 121 16.37 -12.42 10.35
CA SER A 121 16.97 -13.71 10.72
C SER A 121 16.27 -14.88 10.05
#